data_AF-L1LAI4-F1
#
_entry.id   AF-L1LAI4-F1
#
_cell.length_a   1.000
_cell.length_b   1.000
_cell.length_c   1.000
_cell.angle_alpha   90.00
_cell.angle_beta   90.00
_cell.angle_gamma   90.00
#
_symmetry.space_group_name_H-M   'P 1'
#
loop_
_entity.id
_entity.type
_entity.pdbx_description
1 polymer ?
#
loop_
_entity_poly.entity_id
_entity_poly.type
_entity_poly.pdbx_seq_one_letter_code
_entity_poly.pdbx_strand_id
1 'polypeptide(L)'
;MDLKDLDSQKFMIDGEESDKMASGLVVPKLEYRVPKVTYGDFTLWESENGWECTHADVYVSAENIIIVLGLENGSESGYKAQLKLADREWQEIEMFEVNRLLFDIVIMDIDERNLRGRFLRHA
;
A
#
# COMPACT_ATOMS: atom_id res chain seq x y z
N MET A 1 3.74 8.85 10.06
CA MET A 1 3.82 8.71 8.59
C MET A 1 2.43 8.90 8.05
N ASP A 2 2.15 10.04 7.42
CA ASP A 2 0.87 10.24 6.74
C ASP A 2 1.02 9.83 5.28
N LEU A 3 0.32 8.77 4.87
CA LEU A 3 0.41 8.22 3.53
C LEU A 3 -0.33 9.06 2.49
N LYS A 4 -1.15 10.02 2.91
CA LYS A 4 -1.83 10.98 2.02
C LYS A 4 -0.98 12.23 1.76
N ASP A 5 -0.06 12.56 2.67
CA ASP A 5 0.82 13.72 2.60
C ASP A 5 2.23 13.36 3.12
N LEU A 6 3.05 12.79 2.24
CA LEU A 6 4.37 12.28 2.59
C LEU A 6 5.43 13.37 2.58
N ASP A 7 6.14 13.52 3.70
CA ASP A 7 7.32 14.36 3.80
C ASP A 7 8.53 13.68 3.12
N SER A 8 8.83 14.09 1.88
CA SER A 8 9.97 13.60 1.09
C SER A 8 11.35 13.78 1.76
N GLN A 9 11.47 14.64 2.77
CA GLN A 9 12.70 14.76 3.56
C GLN A 9 12.84 13.60 4.55
N LYS A 10 11.74 12.97 4.98
CA LYS A 10 11.74 11.87 5.96
C LYS A 10 11.54 10.49 5.34
N PHE A 11 10.86 10.41 4.20
CA PHE A 11 10.47 9.15 3.58
C PHE A 11 11.03 9.02 2.17
N MET A 12 11.44 7.81 1.82
CA MET A 12 11.71 7.39 0.45
C MET A 12 10.45 6.73 -0.11
N ILE A 13 10.16 7.02 -1.37
CA ILE A 13 9.04 6.43 -2.09
C ILE A 13 9.62 5.77 -3.33
N ASP A 14 9.41 4.48 -3.46
CA ASP A 14 9.67 3.74 -4.69
C ASP A 14 8.33 3.22 -5.19
N GLY A 15 7.96 3.52 -6.43
CA GLY A 15 6.60 3.25 -6.89
C GLY A 15 6.46 3.18 -8.40
N GLU A 16 5.36 2.56 -8.80
CA GLU A 16 4.96 2.33 -10.17
C GLU A 16 3.52 2.82 -10.34
N GLU A 17 3.25 3.47 -11.47
CA GLU A 17 1.91 3.92 -11.84
C GLU A 17 1.58 3.41 -13.24
N SER A 18 0.39 2.82 -13.37
CA SER A 18 -0.24 2.45 -14.64
C SER A 18 -1.60 3.14 -14.75
N ASP A 19 -2.26 3.00 -15.91
CA ASP A 19 -3.62 3.52 -16.13
C ASP A 19 -4.65 3.05 -15.09
N LYS A 20 -4.41 1.93 -14.40
CA LYS A 20 -5.39 1.26 -13.53
C LYS A 20 -4.96 1.12 -12.08
N MET A 21 -3.65 1.14 -11.83
CA MET A 21 -3.10 0.89 -10.51
C MET A 21 -1.89 1.80 -10.27
N ALA A 22 -1.83 2.38 -9.08
CA ALA A 22 -0.59 2.90 -8.53
C ALA A 22 -0.17 2.00 -7.37
N SER A 23 1.10 1.62 -7.33
CA SER A 23 1.68 0.93 -6.18
C SER A 23 2.94 1.65 -5.73
N GLY A 24 3.19 1.71 -4.43
CA GLY A 24 4.40 2.31 -3.90
C GLY A 24 4.81 1.74 -2.55
N LEU A 25 6.11 1.55 -2.39
CA LEU A 25 6.77 1.25 -1.14
C LEU A 25 7.26 2.55 -0.50
N VAL A 26 6.75 2.84 0.69
CA VAL A 26 7.14 3.99 1.50
C VAL A 26 8.03 3.51 2.64
N VAL A 27 9.26 4.02 2.70
CA VAL A 27 10.26 3.63 3.72
C VAL A 27 10.75 4.87 4.46
N PRO A 28 10.70 4.92 5.80
CA PRO A 28 11.36 5.97 6.56
C PRO A 28 12.88 5.92 6.34
N LYS A 29 13.52 7.09 6.24
CA LYS A 29 14.98 7.15 6.25
C LYS A 29 15.50 6.69 7.61
N LEU A 30 16.72 6.16 7.66
CA LEU A 30 17.33 5.46 8.81
C LEU A 30 17.22 6.17 10.17
N GLU A 31 17.14 7.50 10.20
CA GLU A 31 17.08 8.31 11.41
C GLU A 31 15.65 8.57 11.92
N TYR A 32 14.63 8.15 11.19
CA TYR A 32 13.23 8.36 11.51
C TYR A 32 12.54 7.09 11.97
N ARG A 33 11.92 7.18 13.14
CA ARG A 33 11.01 6.15 13.66
C ARG A 33 9.58 6.52 13.36
N VAL A 34 8.75 5.51 13.08
CA VAL A 34 7.34 5.71 12.74
C VAL A 34 6.47 5.05 13.81
N PRO A 35 6.07 5.78 14.87
CA PRO A 35 5.19 5.26 15.90
C PRO A 35 3.70 5.34 15.52
N LYS A 36 3.37 5.94 14.38
CA LYS A 36 1.98 6.14 13.93
C LYS A 36 1.92 6.24 12.42
N VAL A 37 0.95 5.56 11.83
CA VAL A 37 0.63 5.60 10.41
C VAL A 37 -0.80 6.09 10.21
N THR A 38 -0.97 7.08 9.35
CA THR A 38 -2.27 7.70 9.05
C THR A 38 -2.48 7.79 7.55
N TYR A 39 -3.74 7.98 7.15
CA TYR A 39 -4.12 8.37 5.80
C TYR A 39 -5.02 9.61 5.90
N GLY A 40 -4.40 10.78 5.82
CA GLY A 40 -5.02 12.03 6.27
C GLY A 40 -5.40 11.94 7.75
N ASP A 41 -6.66 12.24 8.06
CA ASP A 41 -7.16 12.25 9.43
C ASP A 41 -7.42 10.85 10.02
N PHE A 42 -7.41 9.80 9.20
CA PHE A 42 -7.67 8.44 9.67
C PHE A 42 -6.39 7.78 10.20
N THR A 43 -6.43 7.26 11.44
CA THR A 43 -5.32 6.48 12.01
C THR A 43 -5.44 5.02 11.58
N LEU A 44 -4.50 4.57 10.75
CA LEU A 44 -4.43 3.18 10.28
C LEU A 44 -3.78 2.27 11.32
N TRP A 45 -2.78 2.80 12.02
CA TRP A 45 -2.05 2.09 13.05
C TRP A 45 -1.32 3.06 13.98
N GLU A 46 -1.20 2.69 15.25
CA GLU A 46 -0.44 3.42 16.26
C GLU A 46 0.35 2.41 17.10
N SER A 47 1.57 2.81 17.46
CA SER A 47 2.52 1.98 18.20
C SER A 47 2.02 1.65 19.58
N GLU A 48 2.09 0.37 19.92
CA GLU A 48 1.96 -0.13 21.27
C GLU A 48 3.26 -0.87 21.66
N ASN A 49 3.67 -0.82 22.92
CA ASN A 49 4.77 -1.63 23.47
C ASN A 49 6.12 -1.54 22.72
N GLY A 50 6.43 -0.41 22.09
CA GLY A 50 7.71 -0.18 21.41
C GLY A 50 7.78 -0.71 19.98
N TRP A 51 6.67 -1.18 19.41
CA TRP A 51 6.59 -1.49 17.99
C TRP A 51 6.76 -0.23 17.14
N GLU A 52 7.42 -0.37 16.00
CA GLU A 52 7.57 0.71 15.02
C GLU A 52 7.25 0.21 13.61
N CYS A 53 6.71 1.10 12.78
CA CYS A 53 6.49 0.81 11.38
C CYS A 53 7.79 1.02 10.59
N THR A 54 8.21 0.00 9.85
CA THR A 54 9.46 0.02 9.07
C THR A 54 9.26 0.32 7.60
N HIS A 55 8.06 0.07 7.08
CA HIS A 55 7.65 0.43 5.73
C HIS A 55 6.12 0.32 5.58
N ALA A 56 5.59 0.95 4.54
CA ALA A 56 4.23 0.74 4.08
C ALA A 56 4.21 0.48 2.57
N ASP A 57 3.65 -0.65 2.16
CA ASP A 57 3.26 -0.90 0.77
C ASP A 57 1.84 -0.37 0.56
N VAL A 58 1.67 0.49 -0.44
CA VAL A 58 0.41 1.13 -0.78
C VAL A 58 0.03 0.70 -2.19
N TYR A 59 -1.19 0.20 -2.35
CA TYR A 59 -1.77 -0.17 -3.63
C TYR A 59 -3.09 0.58 -3.80
N VAL A 60 -3.22 1.33 -4.89
CA VAL A 60 -4.40 2.13 -5.22
C VAL A 60 -4.92 1.69 -6.57
N SER A 61 -6.21 1.40 -6.64
CA SER A 61 -6.94 1.22 -7.89
C SER A 61 -8.13 2.19 -7.94
N ALA A 62 -8.91 2.14 -9.02
CA ALA A 62 -10.13 2.94 -9.13
C ALA A 62 -11.16 2.63 -8.02
N GLU A 63 -11.14 1.42 -7.47
CA GLU A 63 -12.14 0.97 -6.51
C GLU A 63 -11.58 0.80 -5.10
N ASN A 64 -10.28 0.54 -4.94
CA ASN A 64 -9.73 0.06 -3.68
C ASN A 64 -8.42 0.77 -3.31
N ILE A 65 -8.19 0.95 -2.01
CA ILE A 65 -6.86 1.23 -1.45
C ILE A 65 -6.50 0.11 -0.49
N ILE A 66 -5.35 -0.52 -0.70
CA ILE A 66 -4.78 -1.53 0.19
C ILE A 66 -3.48 -0.98 0.75
N ILE A 67 -3.31 -1.03 2.06
CA ILE A 67 -2.10 -0.59 2.74
C ILE A 67 -1.60 -1.75 3.59
N VAL A 68 -0.37 -2.18 3.37
CA VAL A 68 0.31 -3.20 4.18
C VAL A 68 1.43 -2.50 4.95
N LEU A 69 1.46 -2.70 6.26
CA LEU A 69 2.46 -2.12 7.16
C LEU A 69 3.39 -3.22 7.64
N GLY A 70 4.69 -3.05 7.39
CA GLY A 70 5.73 -3.81 8.08
C GLY A 70 6.00 -3.21 9.45
N LEU A 71 5.97 -4.04 10.47
CA LEU A 71 6.14 -3.63 11.87
C LEU A 71 7.27 -4.43 12.51
N GLU A 72 8.05 -3.80 13.38
CA GLU A 72 9.12 -4.45 14.13
C GLU A 72 9.16 -4.00 15.59
N ASN A 73 9.63 -4.89 16.48
CA ASN A 73 9.97 -4.60 17.86
C ASN A 73 11.17 -5.46 18.29
N GLY A 74 12.37 -4.90 18.17
CA GLY A 74 13.61 -5.63 18.46
C GLY A 74 13.83 -6.78 17.47
N SER A 75 13.68 -8.03 17.92
CA SER A 75 13.78 -9.22 17.07
C SER A 75 12.42 -9.71 16.54
N GLU A 76 11.32 -9.14 17.02
CA GLU A 76 9.97 -9.48 16.56
C GLU A 76 9.62 -8.65 15.34
N SER A 77 8.95 -9.28 14.37
CA SER A 77 8.41 -8.63 13.18
C SER A 77 6.99 -9.11 12.91
N GLY A 78 6.20 -8.27 12.26
CA GLY A 78 4.82 -8.56 11.94
C GLY A 78 4.30 -7.67 10.81
N TYR A 79 3.11 -8.01 10.32
CA TYR A 79 2.43 -7.24 9.29
C TYR A 79 1.00 -6.93 9.72
N LYS A 80 0.50 -5.78 9.32
CA LYS A 80 -0.92 -5.41 9.38
C LYS A 80 -1.36 -4.90 8.03
N ALA A 81 -2.61 -5.15 7.67
CA ALA A 81 -3.16 -4.66 6.42
C ALA A 81 -4.50 -3.93 6.63
N GLN A 82 -4.69 -2.86 5.88
CA GLN A 82 -5.91 -2.04 5.88
C GLN A 82 -6.45 -1.96 4.46
N LEU A 83 -7.77 -2.05 4.34
CA LEU A 83 -8.51 -1.96 3.08
C LEU A 83 -9.52 -0.82 3.15
N LYS A 84 -9.55 0.01 2.11
CA LYS A 84 -10.61 0.97 1.81
C LYS A 84 -11.26 0.55 0.50
N LEU A 85 -12.55 0.21 0.55
CA LEU A 85 -13.36 -0.07 -0.64
C LEU A 85 -14.17 1.18 -1.01
N ALA A 86 -13.79 1.87 -2.07
CA ALA A 86 -14.39 3.13 -2.52
C ALA A 86 -14.63 4.08 -1.33
N ASP A 87 -15.87 4.50 -1.10
CA ASP A 87 -16.25 5.40 -0.01
C ASP A 87 -16.57 4.69 1.32
N ARG A 88 -16.43 3.37 1.42
CA ARG A 88 -16.70 2.60 2.66
C ARG A 88 -15.65 2.86 3.72
N GLU A 89 -15.94 2.63 4.99
CA GLU A 89 -14.96 2.74 6.07
C GLU A 89 -13.72 1.85 5.87
N TRP A 90 -12.61 2.26 6.48
CA TRP A 90 -11.39 1.46 6.52
C TRP A 90 -11.63 0.17 7.33
N GLN A 91 -11.03 -0.93 6.89
CA GLN A 91 -11.15 -2.24 7.51
C GLN A 91 -9.79 -2.90 7.62
N GLU A 92 -9.46 -3.41 8.81
CA GLU A 92 -8.32 -4.29 8.97
C GLU A 92 -8.64 -5.63 8.30
N ILE A 93 -7.72 -6.12 7.46
CA ILE A 93 -7.86 -7.38 6.74
C ILE A 93 -6.66 -8.28 7.02
N GLU A 94 -6.88 -9.57 6.85
CA GLU A 94 -5.82 -10.57 7.03
C GLU A 94 -4.88 -10.60 5.82
N MET A 95 -3.61 -10.96 6.04
CA MET A 95 -2.60 -10.99 4.97
C MET A 95 -2.96 -11.95 3.82
N PHE A 96 -3.74 -13.00 4.07
CA PHE A 96 -4.21 -13.88 2.99
C PHE A 96 -5.21 -13.18 2.05
N GLU A 97 -6.01 -12.24 2.57
CA GLU A 97 -6.94 -11.46 1.77
C GLU A 97 -6.22 -10.44 0.90
N VAL A 98 -5.13 -9.84 1.41
CA VAL A 98 -4.25 -8.95 0.64
C VAL A 98 -3.80 -9.64 -0.65
N ASN A 99 -3.23 -10.83 -0.55
CA ASN A 99 -2.76 -11.57 -1.72
C ASN A 99 -3.91 -11.82 -2.72
N ARG A 100 -5.08 -12.25 -2.23
CA ARG A 100 -6.26 -12.47 -3.09
C ARG A 100 -6.65 -11.22 -3.86
N LEU A 101 -6.72 -10.07 -3.17
CA LEU A 101 -7.10 -8.80 -3.77
C LEU A 101 -6.05 -8.26 -4.75
N LEU A 102 -4.75 -8.41 -4.43
CA LEU A 102 -3.68 -8.02 -5.33
C LEU A 102 -3.65 -8.89 -6.60
N PHE A 103 -3.89 -10.21 -6.48
CA PHE A 103 -4.05 -11.08 -7.66
C PHE A 103 -5.18 -10.59 -8.57
N ASP A 104 -6.32 -10.21 -8.00
CA ASP A 104 -7.45 -9.70 -8.79
C ASP A 104 -7.07 -8.38 -9.51
N ILE A 105 -6.40 -7.46 -8.82
CA ILE A 105 -5.96 -6.18 -9.40
C ILE A 105 -4.94 -6.41 -10.53
N VAL A 106 -3.96 -7.29 -10.32
CA VAL A 106 -2.87 -7.55 -11.30
C VAL A 106 -3.38 -8.33 -12.52
N ILE A 107 -4.26 -9.32 -12.33
CA ILE A 107 -4.86 -10.08 -13.45
C ILE A 107 -5.69 -9.15 -14.36
N MET A 108 -6.49 -8.25 -13.77
CA MET A 108 -7.28 -7.28 -14.52
C MET A 108 -6.43 -6.29 -15.33
N ASP A 109 -5.18 -6.06 -14.94
CA ASP A 109 -4.24 -5.21 -15.67
C ASP A 109 -3.53 -5.98 -16.81
N ILE A 110 -3.16 -7.25 -16.59
CA ILE A 110 -2.49 -8.10 -17.59
C ILE A 110 -3.43 -8.45 -18.76
N ASP A 111 -4.68 -8.83 -18.48
CA ASP A 111 -5.62 -9.25 -19.54
C ASP A 111 -5.91 -8.12 -20.54
N GLU A 112 -6.01 -6.88 -20.08
CA GLU A 112 -6.23 -5.74 -20.98
C GLU A 112 -4.99 -5.32 -21.76
N ARG A 113 -3.80 -5.40 -21.17
CA ARG A 113 -2.55 -5.20 -21.93
C ARG A 113 -2.46 -6.19 -23.10
N ASN A 114 -2.89 -7.43 -22.89
CA ASN A 114 -2.98 -8.45 -23.94
C ASN A 114 -4.05 -8.13 -25.00
N LEU A 115 -5.19 -7.54 -24.61
CA LEU A 115 -6.22 -7.08 -25.55
C LEU A 115 -5.73 -5.89 -26.38
N ARG A 116 -5.20 -4.83 -25.74
CA ARG A 116 -4.67 -3.63 -26.44
C ARG A 116 -3.50 -3.98 -27.37
N GLY A 117 -2.61 -4.89 -26.96
CA GLY A 117 -1.50 -5.39 -27.78
C GLY A 117 -1.93 -6.17 -29.03
N ARG A 118 -3.17 -6.70 -29.09
CA ARG A 118 -3.73 -7.35 -30.29
C ARG A 118 -4.33 -6.35 -31.27
N PHE A 119 -4.88 -5.22 -30.81
CA PHE A 119 -5.47 -4.20 -31.68
C PHE A 119 -4.44 -3.32 -32.39
N LEU A 120 -3.20 -3.24 -31.90
CA LEU A 120 -2.13 -2.44 -32.51
C LEU A 120 -1.26 -3.20 -33.54
N ARG A 121 -1.56 -4.47 -33.85
CA ARG A 121 -0.80 -5.28 -34.83
C ARG A 121 -1.42 -5.37 -36.23
N HIS A 122 -2.48 -4.62 -36.51
CA HIS A 122 -3.15 -4.62 -37.82
C HIS A 122 -3.53 -3.20 -38.28
N ALA A 123 -2.54 -2.29 -38.31
CA ALA A 123 -2.65 -1.00 -38.98
C ALA A 123 -1.41 -0.77 -39.85
#